data_AF-A0A3M8DUA4-F1
#
_entry.id   AF-A0A3M8DUA4-F1
#
_cell.length_a   1.000
_cell.length_b   1.000
_cell.length_c   1.000
_cell.angle_alpha   90.00
_cell.angle_beta   90.00
_cell.angle_gamma   90.00
#
_symmetry.space_group_name_H-M   'P 1'
#
loop_
_entity.id
_entity.type
_entity.pdbx_description
1 polymer ?
#
loop_
_entity_poly.entity_id
_entity_poly.type
_entity_poly.pdbx_seq_one_letter_code
_entity_poly.pdbx_strand_id
1 'polypeptide(L)'
;MMTYPSSSWISRQQQIENGTNRLRQVPFSRKTLSSGVEIVNRAGGEKAETWDAFRQLLAEQTQGKLILLTVEETERMIGENDAVLTYHVNSPDDLAPMRHAIRIYIEGVCLPSKRLFHYLVAVNEAATNALLYGKNVSVQILQMKEEPFCRIAVSDCGEGIPFGELPKAVLLRGYSKRNTLGVGFPVMLHYTDRLWLSTSQNGTVLMLDLALDLPATRKVKM
;
A
#
# COMPACT_ATOMS: atom_id res chain seq x y z
N MET A 1 -28.91 -14.19 7.03
CA MET A 1 -28.15 -15.23 7.75
C MET A 1 -26.76 -14.68 7.98
N MET A 2 -26.44 -14.23 9.19
CA MET A 2 -25.12 -13.63 9.51
C MET A 2 -24.09 -14.75 9.61
N THR A 3 -23.12 -14.78 8.70
CA THR A 3 -21.99 -15.71 8.74
C THR A 3 -20.91 -15.14 9.66
N TYR A 4 -20.66 -15.83 10.77
CA TYR A 4 -19.55 -15.50 11.66
C TYR A 4 -18.21 -15.87 10.98
N PRO A 5 -17.15 -15.07 11.16
CA PRO A 5 -15.83 -15.39 10.61
C PRO A 5 -15.27 -16.68 11.23
N SER A 6 -14.58 -17.47 10.41
CA SER A 6 -14.04 -18.77 10.79
C SER A 6 -12.94 -18.67 11.86
N SER A 7 -12.78 -19.72 12.66
CA SER A 7 -11.77 -19.83 13.73
C SER A 7 -10.31 -19.68 13.22
N SER A 8 -10.07 -19.97 11.94
CA SER A 8 -8.77 -19.75 11.28
C SER A 8 -8.49 -18.27 10.98
N TRP A 9 -9.53 -17.45 10.83
CA TRP A 9 -9.44 -16.00 10.65
C TRP A 9 -9.06 -15.29 11.95
N ILE A 10 -9.69 -15.67 13.06
CA ILE A 10 -9.43 -15.12 14.41
C ILE A 10 -8.00 -15.46 14.87
N SER A 11 -7.55 -16.69 14.62
CA SER A 11 -6.20 -17.14 15.00
C SER A 11 -5.09 -16.45 14.20
N ARG A 12 -5.33 -16.16 12.91
CA ARG A 12 -4.39 -15.38 12.07
C ARG A 12 -4.35 -13.91 12.46
N GLN A 13 -5.48 -13.33 12.85
CA GLN A 13 -5.56 -11.97 13.40
C GLN A 13 -4.71 -11.83 14.67
N GLN A 14 -4.78 -12.80 15.60
CA GLN A 14 -3.94 -12.79 16.82
C GLN A 14 -2.43 -12.92 16.55
N GLN A 15 -2.03 -13.66 15.51
CA GLN A 15 -0.61 -13.72 15.11
C GLN A 15 -0.13 -12.40 14.50
N ILE A 16 -1.00 -11.69 13.76
CA ILE A 16 -0.73 -10.34 13.26
C ILE A 16 -0.68 -9.34 14.44
N GLU A 17 -1.58 -9.43 15.43
CA GLU A 17 -1.55 -8.63 16.66
C GLU A 17 -0.23 -8.79 17.44
N ASN A 18 0.23 -10.02 17.62
CA ASN A 18 1.48 -10.30 18.34
C ASN A 18 2.73 -9.82 17.57
N GLY A 19 2.68 -9.80 16.23
CA GLY A 19 3.73 -9.22 15.39
C GLY A 19 3.69 -7.68 15.30
N THR A 20 2.48 -7.10 15.29
CA THR A 20 2.24 -5.65 15.16
C THR A 20 2.59 -4.88 16.43
N ASN A 21 2.53 -5.52 17.60
CA ASN A 21 2.91 -4.90 18.87
C ASN A 21 4.43 -4.59 18.98
N ARG A 22 5.26 -5.14 18.07
CA ARG A 22 6.69 -4.83 17.93
C ARG A 22 7.01 -3.77 16.87
N LEU A 23 6.01 -3.26 16.15
CA LEU A 23 6.20 -2.17 15.18
C LEU A 23 6.57 -0.92 15.96
N ARG A 24 7.84 -0.45 15.84
CA ARG A 24 8.28 0.83 16.40
C ARG A 24 7.24 1.89 16.05
N GLN A 25 6.76 2.59 17.08
CA GLN A 25 5.85 3.70 16.91
C GLN A 25 6.48 4.71 15.95
N VAL A 26 5.79 5.07 14.88
CA VAL A 26 5.90 6.44 14.37
C VAL A 26 5.10 7.24 15.40
N PRO A 27 5.74 8.00 16.30
CA PRO A 27 5.05 8.61 17.42
C PRO A 27 4.24 9.79 16.86
N PHE A 28 2.99 9.55 16.51
CA PHE A 28 2.17 10.60 15.91
C PHE A 28 0.98 10.94 16.80
N SER A 29 0.97 12.18 17.31
CA SER A 29 -0.08 12.68 18.20
C SER A 29 -1.29 13.16 17.39
N ARG A 30 -2.52 12.91 17.86
CA ARG A 30 -3.75 13.44 17.24
C ARG A 30 -3.69 14.96 17.03
N LYS A 31 -3.01 15.70 17.92
CA LYS A 31 -2.86 17.17 17.83
C LYS A 31 -2.12 17.61 16.57
N THR A 32 -1.06 16.90 16.17
CA THR A 32 -0.22 17.26 15.02
C THR A 32 -0.95 17.00 13.68
N LEU A 33 -1.82 15.99 13.64
CA LEU A 33 -2.68 15.65 12.48
C LEU A 33 -3.78 16.71 12.34
N SER A 34 -4.42 17.07 13.46
CA SER A 34 -5.43 18.12 13.49
C SER A 34 -4.87 19.46 12.99
N SER A 35 -3.68 19.86 13.44
CA SER A 35 -3.04 21.11 12.98
C SER A 35 -2.68 21.07 11.50
N GLY A 36 -2.13 19.96 10.99
CA GLY A 36 -1.79 19.84 9.56
C GLY A 36 -3.03 19.85 8.66
N VAL A 37 -4.07 19.10 9.04
CA VAL A 37 -5.33 19.04 8.30
C VAL A 37 -6.09 20.38 8.37
N GLU A 38 -6.04 21.10 9.49
CA GLU A 38 -6.62 22.44 9.60
C GLU A 38 -5.88 23.49 8.76
N ILE A 39 -4.55 23.42 8.68
CA ILE A 39 -3.76 24.32 7.83
C ILE A 39 -4.15 24.13 6.37
N VAL A 40 -4.27 22.88 5.91
CA VAL A 40 -4.63 22.62 4.51
C VAL A 40 -6.10 22.91 4.22
N ASN A 41 -7.02 22.66 5.17
CA ASN A 41 -8.43 23.05 5.01
C ASN A 41 -8.67 24.56 5.09
N ARG A 42 -7.80 25.33 5.77
CA ARG A 42 -7.84 26.80 5.80
C ARG A 42 -7.20 27.45 4.58
N ALA A 43 -6.32 26.74 3.89
CA ALA A 43 -5.79 27.16 2.60
C ALA A 43 -6.91 27.03 1.55
N GLY A 44 -7.75 28.07 1.41
CA GLY A 44 -8.76 28.20 0.36
C GLY A 44 -8.17 28.40 -1.04
N GLY A 45 -7.02 27.77 -1.33
CA GLY A 45 -6.33 27.82 -2.61
C GLY A 45 -6.98 26.93 -3.67
N GLU A 46 -6.51 27.05 -4.91
CA GLU A 46 -6.94 26.16 -5.99
C GLU A 46 -6.63 24.69 -5.65
N LYS A 47 -7.43 23.75 -6.16
CA LYS A 47 -7.30 22.30 -5.86
C LYS A 47 -5.86 21.77 -5.99
N ALA A 48 -5.05 22.35 -6.87
CA ALA A 48 -3.65 21.99 -7.07
C ALA A 48 -2.74 22.38 -5.89
N GLU A 49 -2.89 23.59 -5.35
CA GLU A 49 -2.11 24.05 -4.18
C GLU A 49 -2.44 23.21 -2.94
N THR A 50 -3.71 22.84 -2.78
CA THR A 50 -4.13 21.93 -1.72
C THR A 50 -3.51 20.54 -1.90
N TRP A 51 -3.46 20.02 -3.12
CA TRP A 51 -2.87 18.70 -3.43
C TRP A 51 -1.37 18.63 -3.08
N ASP A 52 -0.59 19.62 -3.48
CA ASP A 52 0.85 19.67 -3.21
C ASP A 52 1.15 19.78 -1.72
N ALA A 53 0.36 20.57 -0.98
CA ALA A 53 0.47 20.65 0.47
C ALA A 53 0.20 19.28 1.15
N PHE A 54 -0.79 18.52 0.67
CA PHE A 54 -1.05 17.16 1.17
C PHE A 54 0.08 16.19 0.82
N ARG A 55 0.58 16.25 -0.42
CA ARG A 55 1.70 15.43 -0.88
C ARG A 55 2.93 15.66 -0.03
N GLN A 56 3.26 16.92 0.25
CA GLN A 56 4.36 17.29 1.12
C GLN A 56 4.15 16.81 2.56
N LEU A 57 2.97 17.06 3.15
CA LEU A 57 2.65 16.62 4.50
C LEU A 57 2.83 15.11 4.65
N LEU A 58 2.25 14.32 3.73
CA LEU A 58 2.33 12.87 3.79
C LEU A 58 3.76 12.36 3.60
N ALA A 59 4.52 12.95 2.68
CA ALA A 59 5.92 12.60 2.49
C ALA A 59 6.73 12.89 3.77
N GLU A 60 6.60 14.08 4.36
CA GLU A 60 7.30 14.45 5.59
C GLU A 60 6.95 13.50 6.75
N GLN A 61 5.66 13.23 6.95
CA GLN A 61 5.21 12.36 8.04
C GLN A 61 5.57 10.88 7.87
N THR A 62 5.90 10.48 6.65
CA THR A 62 6.29 9.10 6.34
C THR A 62 7.76 8.97 5.96
N GLN A 63 8.58 10.00 6.19
CA GLN A 63 10.00 10.02 5.84
C GLN A 63 10.25 9.72 4.35
N GLY A 64 9.34 10.18 3.48
CA GLY A 64 9.36 9.97 2.05
C GLY A 64 8.89 8.58 1.59
N LYS A 65 8.43 7.71 2.51
CA LYS A 65 7.96 6.38 2.13
C LYS A 65 6.61 6.40 1.42
N LEU A 66 5.69 7.27 1.82
CA LEU A 66 4.42 7.45 1.11
C LEU A 66 4.58 8.55 0.06
N ILE A 67 4.31 8.21 -1.19
CA ILE A 67 4.23 9.18 -2.28
C ILE A 67 2.80 9.21 -2.81
N LEU A 68 2.15 10.35 -2.69
CA LEU A 68 0.87 10.58 -3.35
C LEU A 68 1.12 10.82 -4.84
N LEU A 69 0.29 10.27 -5.73
CA LEU A 69 0.38 10.38 -7.18
C LEU A 69 -0.95 10.87 -7.76
N THR A 70 -0.89 11.64 -8.84
CA THR A 70 -2.09 11.90 -9.66
C THR A 70 -2.48 10.63 -10.44
N VAL A 71 -3.64 10.66 -11.08
CA VAL A 71 -4.09 9.56 -11.94
C VAL A 71 -3.15 9.41 -13.14
N GLU A 72 -2.77 10.52 -13.75
CA GLU A 72 -1.90 10.57 -14.94
C GLU A 72 -0.47 10.09 -14.62
N GLU A 73 0.08 10.47 -13.46
CA GLU A 73 1.38 9.96 -12.99
C GLU A 73 1.31 8.44 -12.78
N THR A 74 0.21 7.94 -12.25
CA THR A 74 0.01 6.51 -11.99
C THR A 74 -0.11 5.71 -13.29
N GLU A 75 -0.93 6.18 -14.23
CA GLU A 75 -1.10 5.56 -15.54
C GLU A 75 0.22 5.51 -16.30
N ARG A 76 1.01 6.59 -16.25
CA ARG A 76 2.35 6.62 -16.82
C ARG A 76 3.26 5.57 -16.17
N MET A 77 3.35 5.56 -14.84
CA MET A 77 4.21 4.61 -14.12
C MET A 77 3.85 3.15 -14.37
N ILE A 78 2.55 2.84 -14.52
CA ILE A 78 2.12 1.49 -14.89
C ILE A 78 2.45 1.21 -16.36
N GLY A 79 2.14 2.13 -17.28
CA GLY A 79 2.31 1.94 -18.73
C GLY A 79 3.76 1.89 -19.21
N GLU A 80 4.71 2.45 -18.46
CA GLU A 80 6.15 2.39 -18.78
C GLU A 80 6.78 1.02 -18.43
N ASN A 81 6.13 0.24 -17.55
CA ASN A 81 6.63 -1.03 -17.05
C ASN A 81 5.77 -2.21 -17.56
N ASP A 82 6.41 -3.35 -17.76
CA ASP A 82 5.70 -4.53 -18.26
C ASP A 82 5.08 -5.29 -17.10
N ALA A 83 3.77 -5.59 -17.20
CA ALA A 83 3.08 -6.44 -16.25
C ALA A 83 3.43 -7.91 -16.53
N VAL A 84 4.21 -8.50 -15.64
CA VAL A 84 4.68 -9.90 -15.74
C VAL A 84 3.67 -10.89 -15.17
N LEU A 85 2.78 -10.41 -14.30
CA LEU A 85 1.67 -11.17 -13.76
C LEU A 85 0.53 -10.20 -13.45
N THR A 86 -0.68 -10.57 -13.85
CA THR A 86 -1.93 -9.92 -13.43
C THR A 86 -2.83 -10.94 -12.77
N TYR A 87 -3.30 -10.63 -11.56
CA TYR A 87 -4.17 -11.49 -10.77
C TYR A 87 -5.43 -10.73 -10.35
N HIS A 88 -6.60 -11.29 -10.61
CA HIS A 88 -7.87 -10.68 -10.21
C HIS A 88 -8.35 -11.25 -8.87
N VAL A 89 -8.74 -10.37 -7.95
CA VAL A 89 -9.25 -10.74 -6.61
C VAL A 89 -10.73 -10.39 -6.55
N ASN A 90 -11.59 -11.39 -6.63
CA ASN A 90 -13.04 -11.18 -6.64
C ASN A 90 -13.67 -11.43 -5.26
N SER A 91 -12.97 -12.17 -4.41
CA SER A 91 -13.43 -12.60 -3.10
C SER A 91 -12.27 -12.80 -2.11
N PRO A 92 -12.56 -12.92 -0.80
CA PRO A 92 -11.52 -13.19 0.20
C PRO A 92 -10.76 -14.52 -0.03
N ASP A 93 -11.39 -15.50 -0.69
CA ASP A 93 -10.79 -16.80 -0.97
C ASP A 93 -9.66 -16.70 -2.00
N ASP A 94 -9.67 -15.67 -2.85
CA ASP A 94 -8.65 -15.40 -3.87
C ASP A 94 -7.35 -14.85 -3.27
N LEU A 95 -7.37 -14.34 -2.02
CA LEU A 95 -6.21 -13.73 -1.38
C LEU A 95 -5.08 -14.74 -1.12
N ALA A 96 -5.41 -15.99 -0.75
CA ALA A 96 -4.39 -17.00 -0.49
C ALA A 96 -3.69 -17.49 -1.77
N PRO A 97 -4.42 -17.85 -2.84
CA PRO A 97 -3.82 -18.13 -4.15
C PRO A 97 -3.02 -16.95 -4.71
N MET A 98 -3.53 -15.71 -4.60
CA MET A 98 -2.80 -14.50 -5.02
C MET A 98 -1.43 -14.40 -4.34
N ARG A 99 -1.37 -14.52 -3.01
CA ARG A 99 -0.09 -14.50 -2.28
C ARG A 99 0.86 -15.62 -2.72
N HIS A 100 0.33 -16.79 -3.06
CA HIS A 100 1.13 -17.90 -3.53
C HIS A 100 1.71 -17.64 -4.93
N ALA A 101 0.91 -17.12 -5.86
CA ALA A 101 1.37 -16.74 -7.19
C ALA A 101 2.48 -15.69 -7.15
N ILE A 102 2.30 -14.64 -6.33
CA ILE A 102 3.31 -13.60 -6.13
C ILE A 102 4.59 -14.18 -5.53
N ARG A 103 4.46 -15.05 -4.53
CA ARG A 103 5.61 -15.71 -3.89
C ARG A 103 6.44 -16.49 -4.92
N ILE A 104 5.80 -17.33 -5.74
CA ILE A 104 6.50 -18.12 -6.76
C ILE A 104 7.29 -17.20 -7.70
N TYR A 105 6.70 -16.07 -8.10
CA TYR A 105 7.38 -15.09 -8.96
C TYR A 105 8.61 -14.46 -8.28
N ILE A 106 8.48 -14.06 -7.01
CA ILE A 106 9.54 -13.32 -6.29
C ILE A 106 10.62 -14.25 -5.70
N GLU A 107 10.31 -15.52 -5.38
CA GLU A 107 11.28 -16.47 -4.80
C GLU A 107 12.49 -16.73 -5.71
N GLY A 108 12.39 -16.45 -7.01
CA GLY A 108 13.52 -16.45 -7.94
C GLY A 108 14.51 -15.28 -7.77
N VAL A 109 14.23 -14.33 -6.87
CA VAL A 109 15.02 -13.12 -6.63
C VAL A 109 15.74 -13.22 -5.28
N CYS A 110 16.98 -12.76 -5.21
CA CYS A 110 17.85 -12.84 -4.01
C CYS A 110 17.30 -11.99 -2.85
N LEU A 111 16.29 -12.47 -2.13
CA LEU A 111 15.68 -11.78 -0.98
C LEU A 111 15.65 -12.70 0.25
N PRO A 112 15.92 -12.18 1.46
CA PRO A 112 15.71 -12.93 2.69
C PRO A 112 14.24 -13.34 2.84
N SER A 113 13.95 -14.61 3.14
CA SER A 113 12.57 -15.14 3.21
C SER A 113 11.66 -14.36 4.16
N LYS A 114 12.21 -13.82 5.26
CA LYS A 114 11.47 -12.97 6.20
C LYS A 114 11.00 -11.66 5.58
N ARG A 115 11.84 -11.04 4.74
CA ARG A 115 11.52 -9.78 4.05
C ARG A 115 10.42 -10.02 3.01
N LEU A 116 10.53 -11.10 2.24
CA LEU A 116 9.48 -11.53 1.31
C LEU A 116 8.15 -11.78 2.04
N PHE A 117 8.17 -12.49 3.17
CA PHE A 117 6.97 -12.72 3.97
C PHE A 117 6.29 -11.42 4.41
N HIS A 118 7.07 -10.48 4.97
CA HIS A 118 6.57 -9.16 5.37
C HIS A 118 5.98 -8.37 4.20
N TYR A 119 6.65 -8.39 3.04
CA TYR A 119 6.15 -7.73 1.85
C TYR A 119 4.82 -8.34 1.37
N LEU A 120 4.69 -9.67 1.37
CA LEU A 120 3.43 -10.35 1.05
C LEU A 120 2.31 -9.99 2.04
N VAL A 121 2.62 -9.71 3.31
CA VAL A 121 1.63 -9.18 4.27
C VAL A 121 1.16 -7.80 3.85
N ALA A 122 2.05 -6.89 3.46
CA ALA A 122 1.66 -5.56 2.97
C ALA A 122 0.80 -5.63 1.70
N VAL A 123 1.17 -6.46 0.73
CA VAL A 123 0.37 -6.67 -0.50
C VAL A 123 -1.00 -7.23 -0.16
N ASN A 124 -1.09 -8.13 0.82
CA ASN A 124 -2.37 -8.67 1.26
C ASN A 124 -3.27 -7.61 1.90
N GLU A 125 -2.70 -6.70 2.71
CA GLU A 125 -3.45 -5.57 3.25
C GLU A 125 -3.95 -4.64 2.14
N ALA A 126 -3.13 -4.35 1.14
CA ALA A 126 -3.53 -3.57 -0.03
C ALA A 126 -4.70 -4.24 -0.77
N ALA A 127 -4.59 -5.53 -1.10
CA ALA A 127 -5.64 -6.28 -1.79
C ALA A 127 -6.92 -6.40 -0.95
N THR A 128 -6.79 -6.57 0.36
CA THR A 128 -7.94 -6.60 1.29
C THR A 128 -8.63 -5.23 1.33
N ASN A 129 -7.88 -4.13 1.38
CA ASN A 129 -8.46 -2.79 1.30
C ASN A 129 -9.19 -2.58 -0.04
N ALA A 130 -8.56 -2.93 -1.15
CA ALA A 130 -9.17 -2.85 -2.48
C ALA A 130 -10.48 -3.67 -2.55
N LEU A 131 -10.50 -4.88 -2.00
CA LEU A 131 -11.69 -5.74 -1.97
C LEU A 131 -12.80 -5.20 -1.05
N LEU A 132 -12.43 -4.57 0.07
CA LEU A 132 -13.38 -3.96 0.98
C LEU A 132 -13.99 -2.69 0.39
N TYR A 133 -13.18 -1.81 -0.20
CA TYR A 133 -13.60 -0.45 -0.56
C TYR A 133 -13.96 -0.28 -2.05
N GLY A 134 -13.54 -1.21 -2.90
CA GLY A 134 -13.74 -1.14 -4.34
C GLY A 134 -14.32 -2.39 -4.98
N LYS A 135 -14.17 -2.47 -6.29
CA LYS A 135 -14.61 -3.57 -7.17
C LYS A 135 -13.53 -3.82 -8.22
N ASN A 136 -13.63 -4.92 -8.97
CA ASN A 136 -12.71 -5.24 -10.07
C ASN A 136 -11.24 -5.19 -9.63
N VAL A 137 -10.94 -5.77 -8.45
CA VAL A 137 -9.60 -5.68 -7.87
C VAL A 137 -8.60 -6.41 -8.75
N SER A 138 -7.52 -5.73 -9.09
CA SER A 138 -6.41 -6.27 -9.87
C SER A 138 -5.11 -6.10 -9.11
N VAL A 139 -4.29 -7.14 -9.12
CA VAL A 139 -2.94 -7.14 -8.54
C VAL A 139 -1.96 -7.47 -9.64
N GLN A 140 -1.09 -6.52 -9.95
CA GLN A 140 -0.12 -6.62 -11.02
C GLN A 140 1.29 -6.59 -10.45
N ILE A 141 2.13 -7.54 -10.86
CA ILE A 141 3.57 -7.45 -10.65
C ILE A 141 4.13 -6.69 -11.85
N LEU A 142 4.86 -5.61 -11.61
CA LEU A 142 5.47 -4.78 -12.63
C LEU A 142 6.98 -5.05 -12.63
N GLN A 143 7.52 -5.38 -13.81
CA GLN A 143 8.95 -5.50 -14.00
C GLN A 143 9.56 -4.12 -14.20
N MET A 144 10.32 -3.67 -13.21
CA MET A 144 11.04 -2.40 -13.27
C MET A 144 12.24 -2.52 -14.21
N LYS A 145 12.34 -1.63 -15.20
CA LYS A 145 13.42 -1.65 -16.21
C LYS A 145 14.73 -1.05 -15.69
N GLU A 146 14.64 -0.02 -14.85
CA GLU A 146 15.79 0.80 -14.46
C GLU A 146 16.13 0.73 -12.97
N GLU A 147 15.16 0.41 -12.12
CA GLU A 147 15.35 0.38 -10.67
C GLU A 147 15.36 -1.05 -10.12
N PRO A 148 16.17 -1.35 -9.09
CA PRO A 148 16.23 -2.67 -8.47
C PRO A 148 15.07 -2.89 -7.50
N PHE A 149 13.83 -2.66 -7.94
CA PHE A 149 12.62 -2.90 -7.14
C PHE A 149 11.74 -3.95 -7.80
N CYS A 150 11.10 -4.78 -6.97
CA CYS A 150 9.87 -5.46 -7.36
C CYS A 150 8.71 -4.54 -6.98
N ARG A 151 7.97 -4.06 -7.97
CA ARG A 151 6.77 -3.25 -7.76
C ARG A 151 5.52 -4.10 -7.92
N ILE A 152 4.62 -4.03 -6.95
CA ILE A 152 3.28 -4.62 -7.07
C ILE A 152 2.25 -3.50 -7.02
N ALA A 153 1.47 -3.38 -8.09
CA ALA A 153 0.33 -2.47 -8.17
C ALA A 153 -0.95 -3.22 -7.79
N VAL A 154 -1.71 -2.67 -6.85
CA VAL A 154 -3.05 -3.11 -6.48
C VAL A 154 -4.02 -2.00 -6.85
N SER A 155 -4.98 -2.29 -7.72
CA SER A 155 -5.98 -1.34 -8.15
C SER A 155 -7.40 -1.85 -7.90
N ASP A 156 -8.32 -0.91 -7.69
CA ASP A 156 -9.75 -1.16 -7.62
C ASP A 156 -10.54 -0.07 -8.38
N CYS A 157 -11.81 -0.36 -8.66
CA CYS A 157 -12.80 0.57 -9.19
C CYS A 157 -13.87 0.89 -8.13
N GLY A 158 -13.45 1.47 -7.00
CA GLY A 158 -14.31 1.97 -5.92
C GLY A 158 -14.54 3.47 -5.97
N GLU A 159 -15.06 4.03 -4.88
CA GLU A 159 -15.29 5.48 -4.71
C GLU A 159 -14.00 6.26 -4.36
N GLY A 160 -12.89 5.54 -4.19
CA GLY A 160 -11.63 6.09 -3.71
C GLY A 160 -11.67 6.49 -2.24
N ILE A 161 -10.65 7.23 -1.83
CA ILE A 161 -10.51 7.80 -0.50
C ILE A 161 -10.82 9.29 -0.60
N PRO A 162 -11.84 9.80 0.12
CA PRO A 162 -12.13 11.22 0.13
C PRO A 162 -10.90 12.02 0.57
N PHE A 163 -10.57 13.07 -0.19
CA PHE A 163 -9.34 13.82 -0.01
C PHE A 163 -9.13 14.35 1.43
N GLY A 164 -10.19 14.89 2.05
CA GLY A 164 -10.14 15.37 3.44
C GLY A 164 -9.96 14.28 4.51
N GLU A 165 -10.08 13.00 4.14
CA GLU A 165 -9.90 11.86 5.05
C GLU A 165 -8.59 11.12 4.84
N LEU A 166 -7.94 11.33 3.71
CA LEU A 166 -6.70 10.66 3.32
C LEU A 166 -5.62 10.67 4.43
N PRO A 167 -5.33 11.78 5.14
CA PRO A 167 -4.31 11.80 6.19
C PRO A 167 -4.71 10.93 7.38
N LYS A 168 -6.00 10.87 7.69
CA LYS A 168 -6.50 10.01 8.77
C LYS A 168 -6.40 8.55 8.36
N ALA A 169 -6.79 8.22 7.13
CA ALA A 169 -6.70 6.87 6.59
C ALA A 169 -5.27 6.32 6.57
N VAL A 170 -4.30 7.18 6.24
CA VAL A 170 -2.90 6.77 6.13
C VAL A 170 -2.15 6.82 7.46
N LEU A 171 -2.31 7.90 8.24
CA LEU A 171 -1.45 8.18 9.40
C LEU A 171 -2.06 7.75 10.74
N LEU A 172 -3.39 7.64 10.86
CA LEU A 172 -4.04 7.34 12.14
C LEU A 172 -4.29 5.83 12.29
N ARG A 173 -3.47 5.17 13.12
CA ARG A 173 -3.74 3.78 13.53
C ARG A 173 -5.14 3.66 14.13
N GLY A 174 -5.86 2.62 13.76
CA GLY A 174 -7.23 2.38 14.24
C GLY A 174 -8.31 3.15 13.47
N TYR A 175 -7.94 3.98 12.49
CA TYR A 175 -8.93 4.64 11.65
C TYR A 175 -9.49 3.66 10.61
N SER A 176 -10.79 3.40 10.69
CA SER A 176 -11.53 2.60 9.72
C SER A 176 -12.96 3.08 9.62
N LYS A 177 -13.51 3.07 8.41
CA LYS A 177 -14.92 3.35 8.16
C LYS A 177 -15.81 2.11 8.24
N ARG A 178 -15.22 0.91 8.20
CA ARG A 178 -15.97 -0.36 8.13
C ARG A 178 -15.63 -1.32 9.26
N ASN A 179 -15.34 -0.79 10.44
CA ASN A 179 -15.09 -1.56 11.66
C ASN A 179 -13.92 -2.57 11.53
N THR A 180 -12.93 -2.24 10.71
CA THR A 180 -11.65 -2.96 10.66
C THR A 180 -10.66 -2.34 11.65
N LEU A 181 -9.57 -3.04 11.96
CA LEU A 181 -8.55 -2.58 12.91
C LEU A 181 -7.81 -1.30 12.49
N GLY A 182 -8.01 -0.78 11.27
CA GLY A 182 -7.37 0.45 10.80
C GLY A 182 -5.83 0.37 10.80
N VAL A 183 -5.30 -0.84 10.55
CA VAL A 183 -3.84 -1.12 10.54
C VAL A 183 -3.26 -1.26 9.14
N GLY A 184 -4.08 -1.23 8.08
CA GLY A 184 -3.64 -1.50 6.70
C GLY A 184 -2.49 -0.61 6.23
N PHE A 185 -2.67 0.71 6.21
CA PHE A 185 -1.60 1.65 5.83
C PHE A 185 -0.37 1.58 6.73
N PRO A 186 -0.49 1.54 8.07
CA PRO A 186 0.65 1.30 8.96
C PRO A 186 1.45 0.03 8.64
N VAL A 187 0.77 -1.07 8.31
CA VAL A 187 1.42 -2.34 7.93
C VAL A 187 2.12 -2.19 6.58
N MET A 188 1.46 -1.59 5.58
CA MET A 188 2.06 -1.35 4.26
C MET A 188 3.32 -0.49 4.37
N LEU A 189 3.25 0.67 5.04
CA LEU A 189 4.40 1.57 5.21
C LEU A 189 5.58 0.94 5.97
N HIS A 190 5.30 0.01 6.87
CA HIS A 190 6.35 -0.65 7.63
C HIS A 190 7.07 -1.73 6.80
N TYR A 191 6.35 -2.49 5.99
CA TYR A 191 6.89 -3.65 5.28
C TYR A 191 7.25 -3.39 3.80
N THR A 192 7.02 -2.18 3.29
CA THR A 192 7.52 -1.74 1.98
C THR A 192 8.68 -0.74 2.12
N ASP A 193 9.47 -0.66 1.05
CA ASP A 193 10.49 0.38 0.90
C ASP A 193 9.86 1.70 0.45
N ARG A 194 8.88 1.64 -0.47
CA ARG A 194 8.03 2.76 -0.87
C ARG A 194 6.57 2.32 -1.03
N LEU A 195 5.65 3.25 -0.80
CA LEU A 195 4.22 3.09 -1.00
C LEU A 195 3.69 4.27 -1.82
N TRP A 196 3.29 3.99 -3.04
CA TRP A 196 2.67 4.98 -3.91
C TRP A 196 1.16 4.86 -3.80
N LEU A 197 0.48 6.00 -3.73
CA LEU A 197 -0.97 6.05 -3.60
C LEU A 197 -1.54 7.03 -4.60
N SER A 198 -2.47 6.56 -5.43
CA SER A 198 -3.35 7.40 -6.23
C SER A 198 -4.79 7.02 -5.92
N THR A 199 -5.65 8.03 -5.78
CA THR A 199 -7.05 7.80 -5.44
C THR A 199 -7.92 8.88 -6.04
N SER A 200 -9.06 8.46 -6.59
CA SER A 200 -10.04 9.33 -7.22
C SER A 200 -11.44 8.71 -7.09
N GLN A 201 -12.45 9.38 -7.62
CA GLN A 201 -13.81 8.82 -7.67
C GLN A 201 -13.92 7.55 -8.54
N ASN A 202 -12.89 7.22 -9.32
CA ASN A 202 -12.83 6.03 -10.16
C ASN A 202 -12.11 4.86 -9.48
N GLY A 203 -11.62 5.04 -8.25
CA GLY A 203 -10.99 3.99 -7.46
C GLY A 203 -9.64 4.38 -6.87
N THR A 204 -8.95 3.40 -6.33
CA THR A 204 -7.63 3.57 -5.71
C THR A 204 -6.60 2.66 -6.37
N VAL A 205 -5.38 3.18 -6.50
CA VAL A 205 -4.20 2.42 -6.90
C VAL A 205 -3.14 2.56 -5.81
N LEU A 206 -2.68 1.43 -5.29
CA LEU A 206 -1.55 1.33 -4.38
C LEU A 206 -0.42 0.62 -5.11
N MET A 207 0.75 1.24 -5.23
CA MET A 207 1.95 0.55 -5.70
C MET A 207 2.90 0.35 -4.52
N LEU A 208 3.33 -0.88 -4.31
CA LEU A 208 4.21 -1.27 -3.23
C LEU A 208 5.56 -1.60 -3.85
N ASP A 209 6.62 -0.96 -3.36
CA ASP A 209 7.99 -1.27 -3.82
C ASP A 209 8.73 -2.09 -2.77
N LEU A 210 9.41 -3.13 -3.24
CA LEU A 210 10.37 -3.92 -2.49
C LEU A 210 11.74 -3.86 -3.16
N ALA A 211 12.74 -3.29 -2.49
CA ALA A 211 14.09 -3.26 -3.01
C ALA A 211 14.66 -4.68 -3.06
N LEU A 212 15.22 -5.03 -4.22
CA LEU A 212 15.83 -6.32 -4.50
C LEU A 212 17.30 -6.25 -4.13
N ASP A 213 17.80 -7.25 -3.40
CA ASP A 213 19.23 -7.36 -3.10
C ASP A 213 19.93 -7.99 -4.32
N LEU A 214 20.01 -7.23 -5.42
CA LEU A 214 20.76 -7.67 -6.60
C LEU A 214 22.26 -7.68 -6.27
N PRO A 215 23.01 -8.76 -6.59
CA PRO A 215 24.45 -8.73 -6.46
C PRO A 215 25.00 -7.61 -7.34
N ALA A 216 25.84 -6.75 -6.77
CA ALA A 216 26.50 -5.68 -7.52
C ALA A 216 27.10 -6.28 -8.80
N THR A 217 26.71 -5.74 -9.96
CA THR A 217 27.27 -6.17 -11.24
C THR A 217 28.78 -6.11 -11.13
N ARG A 218 29.41 -7.28 -11.15
CA ARG A 218 30.86 -7.39 -11.18
C ARG A 218 31.25 -6.71 -12.49
N LYS A 219 31.80 -5.48 -12.42
CA LYS A 219 32.39 -4.82 -13.58
C LYS A 219 33.38 -5.81 -14.18
N VAL A 220 33.01 -6.42 -15.29
CA VAL A 220 33.96 -7.17 -16.11
C VAL A 220 34.90 -6.11 -16.62
N LYS A 221 36.11 -6.05 -16.05
CA LYS A 221 37.22 -5.34 -16.71
C LYS A 221 37.39 -6.04 -18.06
N MET A 222 37.05 -5.35 -19.14
CA MET A 222 37.65 -5.61 -20.45
C MET A 222 39.10 -5.13 -20.42
#